data_AF-A0A350X9H8-F1
#
_entry.id   AF-A0A350X9H8-F1
#
_cell.length_a   1.000
_cell.length_b   1.000
_cell.length_c   1.000
_cell.angle_alpha   90.00
_cell.angle_beta   90.00
_cell.angle_gamma   90.00
#
_symmetry.space_group_name_H-M   'P 1'
#
loop_
_entity.id
_entity.type
_entity.pdbx_description
1 polymer ?
#
loop_
_entity_poly.entity_id
_entity_poly.type
_entity_poly.pdbx_seq_one_letter_code
_entity_poly.pdbx_strand_id
1 'polypeptide(L)' 'MTQLQRLAISPSQLHGQQIELTPQQRHYLSRVLRLQPGDRFIAMNGQGQWWLAMLSG' A
#
# COMPACT_ATOMS: atom_id res chain seq x y z
N MET A 1 -18.30 -8.37 1.08
CA MET A 1 -17.65 -7.47 0.11
C MET A 1 -16.24 -7.20 0.60
N THR A 2 -15.20 -7.55 -0.16
CA THR A 2 -13.81 -7.25 0.20
C THR A 2 -13.51 -5.78 -0.16
N GLN A 3 -13.60 -4.90 0.83
CA GLN A 3 -13.25 -3.49 0.64
C GLN A 3 -11.73 -3.36 0.61
N LEU A 4 -11.16 -3.05 -0.55
CA LEU A 4 -9.74 -2.77 -0.70
C LEU A 4 -9.39 -1.48 0.05
N GLN A 5 -8.39 -1.58 0.93
CA GLN A 5 -7.89 -0.45 1.70
C GLN A 5 -7.07 0.47 0.80
N ARG A 6 -7.17 1.78 1.05
CA ARG A 6 -6.43 2.80 0.28
C ARG A 6 -5.30 3.36 1.13
N LEU A 7 -4.10 3.40 0.56
CA LEU A 7 -2.91 3.96 1.17
C LEU A 7 -2.38 5.10 0.31
N ALA A 8 -2.28 6.28 0.89
CA ALA A 8 -1.56 7.39 0.28
C ALA A 8 -0.04 7.14 0.37
N ILE A 9 0.63 7.20 -0.76
CA ILE A 9 2.09 7.08 -0.89
C ILE A 9 2.64 8.36 -1.52
N SER A 10 3.88 8.71 -1.19
CA SER A 10 4.61 9.72 -1.95
C SER A 10 5.11 9.10 -3.26
N PRO A 11 5.15 9.85 -4.39
CA PRO A 11 5.79 9.40 -5.62
C PRO A 11 7.23 8.92 -5.42
N SER A 12 7.95 9.48 -4.43
CA SER A 12 9.31 9.07 -4.07
C SER A 12 9.42 7.66 -3.49
N GLN A 13 8.31 7.05 -3.08
CA GLN A 13 8.26 5.67 -2.59
C GLN A 13 8.08 4.66 -3.72
N LEU A 14 7.73 5.12 -4.92
CA LEU A 14 7.41 4.26 -6.06
C LEU A 14 8.67 4.06 -6.91
N HIS A 15 9.19 2.84 -6.88
CA HIS A 15 10.38 2.41 -7.60
C HIS A 15 9.98 1.39 -8.67
N GLY A 16 9.53 1.89 -9.82
CA GLY A 16 9.01 1.05 -10.91
C GLY A 16 7.73 0.32 -10.50
N GLN A 17 7.84 -0.98 -10.25
CA GLN A 17 6.71 -1.84 -9.85
C GLN A 17 6.68 -2.15 -8.34
N GLN A 18 7.57 -1.54 -7.57
CA GLN A 18 7.67 -1.71 -6.12
C GLN A 18 7.34 -0.41 -5.39
N ILE A 19 6.69 -0.55 -4.24
CA ILE A 19 6.36 0.57 -3.35
C ILE A 19 7.12 0.34 -2.05
N GLU A 20 8.07 1.21 -1.77
CA GLU A 20 8.82 1.18 -0.53
C GLU A 20 7.97 1.81 0.59
N LEU A 21 7.38 0.95 1.42
CA LEU A 21 6.54 1.40 2.53
C LEU A 21 7.38 1.98 3.67
N THR A 22 6.95 3.12 4.21
CA THR A 22 7.55 3.62 5.45
C THR A 22 7.24 2.67 6.61
N PRO A 23 8.03 2.67 7.70
CA PRO A 23 7.74 1.86 8.88
C PRO A 23 6.32 2.06 9.42
N GLN A 24 5.81 3.29 9.35
CA GLN A 24 4.45 3.65 9.78
C GLN A 24 3.38 3.05 8.86
N GLN A 25 3.58 3.09 7.54
CA GLN A 25 2.65 2.48 6.57
C GLN A 25 2.64 0.96 6.71
N ARG A 26 3.83 0.32 6.86
CA ARG A 26 3.92 -1.12 7.12
C ARG A 26 3.21 -1.50 8.42
N HIS A 27 3.40 -0.72 9.49
CA HIS A 27 2.67 -0.91 10.75
C HIS A 27 1.17 -0.78 10.56
N TYR A 28 0.70 0.26 9.86
CA TYR A 28 -0.72 0.48 9.60
C TYR A 28 -1.35 -0.69 8.82
N LEU A 29 -0.72 -1.14 7.73
CA LEU A 29 -1.21 -2.23 6.90
C LEU A 29 -1.26 -3.56 7.66
N SER A 30 -0.19 -3.91 8.40
CA SER A 30 -0.06 -5.22 9.04
C SER A 30 -0.63 -5.32 10.46
N ARG A 31 -0.69 -4.22 11.22
CA ARG A 31 -1.15 -4.23 12.62
C ARG A 31 -2.55 -3.65 12.78
N VAL A 32 -2.84 -2.56 12.09
CA VAL A 32 -4.15 -1.89 12.18
C VAL A 32 -5.15 -2.57 11.24
N LEU A 33 -4.79 -2.68 9.95
CA LEU A 33 -5.63 -3.32 8.94
C LEU A 33 -5.46 -4.84 8.88
N ARG A 34 -4.40 -5.37 9.51
CA ARG A 34 -4.11 -6.81 9.64
C ARG A 34 -3.96 -7.55 8.31
N LEU A 35 -3.55 -6.83 7.26
CA LEU A 35 -3.22 -7.42 5.98
C LEU A 35 -2.06 -8.41 6.12
N GLN A 36 -2.21 -9.55 5.49
CA GLN A 36 -1.20 -10.59 5.39
C GLN A 36 -0.36 -10.38 4.12
N PRO A 37 0.86 -10.93 4.06
CA PRO A 37 1.58 -11.05 2.81
C PRO A 37 0.70 -11.73 1.74
N GLY A 38 0.58 -11.13 0.57
CA GLY A 38 -0.33 -11.58 -0.50
C GLY A 38 -1.66 -10.82 -0.57
N ASP A 39 -2.05 -10.11 0.50
CA ASP A 39 -3.24 -9.27 0.47
C ASP A 39 -3.03 -8.03 -0.38
N ARG A 40 -4.11 -7.59 -1.03
CA ARG A 40 -4.09 -6.48 -1.96
C ARG A 40 -4.63 -5.20 -1.32
N PHE A 41 -4.03 -4.08 -1.69
CA PHE A 41 -4.46 -2.75 -1.31
C PHE A 41 -4.29 -1.77 -2.49
N ILE A 42 -4.96 -0.63 -2.42
CA ILE A 42 -4.82 0.43 -3.41
C ILE A 42 -3.78 1.42 -2.89
N ALA A 43 -2.68 1.60 -3.62
CA ALA A 43 -1.76 2.68 -3.39
C ALA A 43 -2.16 3.88 -4.26
N MET A 44 -2.09 5.10 -3.73
CA MET A 44 -2.42 6.32 -4.46
C MET A 44 -1.37 7.40 -4.19
N ASN A 45 -0.95 8.14 -5.22
CA ASN A 45 0.09 9.16 -5.08
C ASN A 45 -0.43 10.57 -4.78
N GLY A 46 -1.75 10.74 -4.63
CA GLY A 46 -2.37 12.05 -4.45
C GLY A 46 -2.40 12.94 -5.71
N GLN A 47 -1.80 12.49 -6.82
CA GLN A 47 -1.79 13.18 -8.12
C GLN A 47 -2.81 12.60 -9.11
N GLY A 48 -3.77 11.83 -8.61
CA GLY A 48 -4.79 11.15 -9.41
C GLY A 48 -4.41 9.76 -9.94
N GLN A 49 -3.19 9.30 -9.67
CA GLN A 49 -2.77 7.94 -10.02
C GLN A 49 -2.98 6.99 -8.84
N TRP A 50 -3.37 5.76 -9.18
CA TRP A 50 -3.63 4.70 -8.23
C TRP A 50 -3.19 3.36 -8.82
N TRP A 51 -2.73 2.47 -7.94
CA TRP A 51 -2.21 1.16 -8.28
C TRP A 51 -2.78 0.11 -7.35
N LEU A 52 -3.05 -1.08 -7.90
CA LEU A 52 -3.33 -2.25 -7.09
C LEU A 52 -1.99 -2.86 -6.66
N ALA A 53 -1.65 -2.69 -5.39
CA ALA A 53 -0.44 -3.21 -4.78
C ALA A 53 -0.76 -4.47 -3.96
N MET A 54 0.25 -5.29 -3.75
CA MET A 54 0.19 -6.47 -2.89
C MET A 54 1.20 -6.31 -1.77
N LEU A 55 0.81 -6.61 -0.54
CA LEU A 55 1.74 -6.58 0.59
C LEU A 55 2.74 -7.73 0.44
N SER A 56 4.02 -7.40 0.32
CA SER A 56 5.12 -8.36 0.41
C SER A 56 5.56 -8.55 1.88
N GLY A 57 5.94 -9.78 2.24
CA GLY A 57 6.46 -10.12 3.58
C GLY A 57 7.83 -9.54 3.87
#